data_AF-A0A6F8XVW0-F1
#
_entry.id   AF-A0A6F8XVW0-F1
#
_cell.length_a   1.000
_cell.length_b   1.000
_cell.length_c   1.000
_cell.angle_alpha   90.00
_cell.angle_beta   90.00
_cell.angle_gamma   90.00
#
_symmetry.space_group_name_H-M   'P 1'
#
loop_
_entity.id
_entity.type
_entity.pdbx_description
1 polymer ?
#
loop_
_entity_poly.entity_id
_entity_poly.type
_entity_poly.pdbx_seq_one_letter_code
_entity_poly.pdbx_strand_id
1 'polypeptide(L)'
;MTMADGWLAAVGPDARGRAREIARAHAAFLSTGTLDPAAAPVRGVVAASWRRSSAARVDPDRDPPVTLLDADLAGYRSAHPLSMVVPVLRDLVGGTADDGEHVWAVMDADGRLLWVEGTAARGPGRPG
;
A
#
# COMPACT_ATOMS: atom_id res chain seq x y z
N MET A 1 -1.02 29.76 0.23
CA MET A 1 -0.45 28.83 1.23
C MET A 1 0.03 27.62 0.48
N THR A 2 1.31 27.56 0.12
CA THR A 2 1.89 26.45 -0.64
C THR A 2 1.86 25.22 0.24
N MET A 3 0.93 24.30 -0.05
CA MET A 3 1.04 22.92 0.42
C MET A 3 2.31 22.38 -0.24
N ALA A 4 3.45 22.43 0.45
CA ALA A 4 4.61 21.67 0.01
C ALA A 4 4.12 20.22 -0.09
N ASP A 5 4.17 19.62 -1.28
CA ASP A 5 3.54 18.33 -1.56
C ASP A 5 4.16 17.23 -0.70
N GLY A 6 3.61 17.09 0.50
CA GLY A 6 3.95 16.09 1.51
C GLY A 6 3.62 14.67 1.06
N TRP A 7 3.20 14.50 -0.19
CA TRP A 7 2.96 13.23 -0.86
C TRP A 7 4.07 12.84 -1.83
N LEU A 8 4.83 13.78 -2.42
CA LEU A 8 5.92 13.44 -3.35
C LEU A 8 7.00 12.63 -2.63
N ALA A 9 7.24 11.39 -3.06
CA ALA A 9 8.36 10.61 -2.55
C ALA A 9 9.66 11.37 -2.89
N ALA A 10 10.55 11.52 -1.91
CA ALA A 10 11.88 12.04 -2.19
C ALA A 10 12.57 11.08 -3.16
N VAL A 11 12.79 11.53 -4.39
CA VAL A 11 13.58 10.80 -5.39
C VAL A 11 15.04 11.03 -5.02
N GLY A 12 15.64 10.04 -4.37
CA GLY A 12 17.06 10.03 -4.02
C GLY A 12 17.79 8.91 -4.76
N PRO A 13 19.12 9.01 -4.93
CA PRO A 13 19.91 8.04 -5.69
C PRO A 13 19.93 6.63 -5.07
N ASP A 14 19.55 6.46 -3.80
CA ASP A 14 19.46 5.16 -3.13
C ASP A 14 18.09 4.94 -2.46
N ALA A 15 17.08 4.61 -3.27
CA ALA A 15 15.74 4.27 -2.79
C ALA A 15 15.74 3.03 -1.85
N ARG A 16 16.63 2.06 -2.11
CA ARG A 16 16.72 0.81 -1.31
C ARG A 16 17.33 1.05 0.05
N GLY A 17 18.39 1.85 0.15
CA GLY A 17 18.95 2.29 1.44
C GLY A 17 17.91 3.08 2.23
N ARG A 18 17.21 4.00 1.56
CA ARG A 18 16.16 4.79 2.19
C ARG A 18 15.00 3.93 2.72
N ALA A 19 14.56 2.93 1.96
CA ALA A 19 13.55 1.98 2.40
C ALA A 19 13.99 1.19 3.64
N ARG A 20 15.26 0.76 3.68
CA ARG A 20 15.84 0.05 4.84
C ARG A 20 15.93 0.93 6.09
N GLU A 21 16.26 2.20 5.97
CA GLU A 21 16.22 3.16 7.09
C GLU A 21 14.81 3.33 7.65
N ILE A 22 13.82 3.56 6.76
CA ILE A 22 12.43 3.72 7.17
C ILE A 22 11.91 2.43 7.83
N ALA A 23 12.25 1.26 7.30
CA ALA A 23 11.88 -0.02 7.88
C ALA A 23 12.46 -0.21 9.29
N ARG A 24 13.74 0.15 9.50
CA ARG A 24 14.37 0.11 10.84
C ARG A 24 13.69 1.07 11.81
N ALA A 25 13.39 2.28 11.38
CA ALA A 25 12.67 3.26 12.20
C ALA A 25 11.25 2.78 12.56
N HIS A 26 10.55 2.16 11.63
CA HIS A 26 9.23 1.56 11.88
C HIS A 26 9.31 0.41 12.89
N ALA A 27 10.28 -0.49 12.74
CA ALA A 27 10.48 -1.60 13.68
C ALA A 27 10.79 -1.08 15.10
N ALA A 28 11.64 -0.07 15.23
CA ALA A 28 11.92 0.58 16.52
C ALA A 28 10.68 1.24 17.12
N PHE A 29 9.87 1.90 16.29
CA PHE A 29 8.59 2.49 16.72
C PHE A 29 7.61 1.42 17.22
N LEU A 30 7.47 0.29 16.51
CA LEU A 30 6.59 -0.81 16.94
C LEU A 30 7.02 -1.38 18.30
N SER A 31 8.33 -1.50 18.55
CA SER A 31 8.87 -2.01 19.80
C SER A 31 8.79 -1.02 20.98
N THR A 32 8.93 0.29 20.72
CA THR A 32 9.09 1.31 21.78
C THR A 32 7.90 2.25 21.92
N GLY A 33 6.97 2.25 20.96
CA GLY A 33 5.87 3.22 20.86
C GLY A 33 6.34 4.65 20.55
N THR A 34 7.64 4.89 20.35
CA THR A 34 8.21 6.23 20.23
C THR A 34 8.93 6.39 18.89
N LEU A 35 8.75 7.55 18.26
CA LEU A 35 9.51 7.94 17.08
C LEU A 35 10.70 8.78 17.52
N ASP A 36 11.90 8.23 17.37
CA ASP A 36 13.14 8.99 17.53
C ASP A 36 13.47 9.74 16.22
N PRO A 37 13.39 11.08 16.19
CA PRO A 37 13.73 11.87 15.02
C PRO A 37 15.20 11.70 14.58
N ALA A 38 16.08 11.29 15.49
CA ALA A 38 17.49 11.06 15.21
C ALA A 38 17.75 9.71 14.51
N ALA A 39 16.86 8.73 14.67
CA ALA A 39 17.02 7.39 14.10
C ALA A 39 16.78 7.35 12.58
N ALA A 40 15.84 8.16 12.07
CA ALA A 40 15.67 8.42 10.65
C ALA A 40 14.81 9.68 10.43
N PRO A 41 15.07 10.49 9.39
CA PRO A 41 14.23 11.63 9.06
C PRO A 41 12.90 11.16 8.42
N VAL A 42 12.01 10.56 9.20
CA VAL A 42 10.69 10.11 8.75
C VAL A 42 9.83 11.34 8.48
N ARG A 43 9.18 11.38 7.32
CA ARG A 43 8.28 12.49 6.94
C ARG A 43 7.14 12.61 7.95
N GLY A 44 6.76 13.83 8.28
CA GLY A 44 5.68 14.10 9.25
C GLY A 44 4.37 13.38 8.95
N VAL A 45 3.98 13.27 7.68
CA VAL A 45 2.75 12.55 7.28
C VAL A 45 2.85 11.04 7.54
N VAL A 46 4.02 10.42 7.36
CA VAL A 46 4.26 9.00 7.63
C VAL A 46 4.28 8.76 9.14
N ALA A 47 5.00 9.60 9.88
CA ALA A 47 5.03 9.57 11.34
C ALA A 47 3.63 9.73 11.95
N ALA A 48 2.81 10.64 11.43
CA ALA A 48 1.43 10.82 11.87
C ALA A 48 0.56 9.59 11.55
N SER A 49 0.77 8.96 10.39
CA SER A 49 0.09 7.71 10.01
C SER A 49 0.39 6.58 11.00
N TRP A 50 1.66 6.34 11.32
CA TRP A 50 2.08 5.30 12.26
C TRP A 50 1.46 5.47 13.65
N ARG A 51 1.39 6.71 14.16
CA ARG A 51 0.72 7.01 15.44
C ARG A 51 -0.77 6.68 15.40
N ARG A 52 -1.47 7.01 14.31
CA ARG A 52 -2.90 6.67 14.16
C ARG A 52 -3.11 5.16 14.10
N SER A 53 -2.31 4.43 13.32
CA SER A 53 -2.41 2.97 13.23
C SER A 53 -2.13 2.27 14.56
N SER A 54 -1.10 2.73 15.29
CA SER A 54 -0.78 2.23 16.64
C SER A 54 -1.92 2.50 17.64
N ALA A 55 -2.47 3.72 17.65
CA ALA A 55 -3.61 4.08 18.50
C ALA A 55 -4.86 3.24 18.18
N ALA A 56 -5.07 2.90 16.91
CA ALA A 56 -6.14 2.02 16.44
C ALA A 56 -5.87 0.52 16.68
N ARG A 57 -4.70 0.15 17.24
CA ARG A 57 -4.26 -1.24 17.46
C ARG A 57 -4.35 -2.08 16.18
N VAL A 58 -3.98 -1.50 15.05
CA VAL A 58 -3.86 -2.24 13.79
C VAL A 58 -2.77 -3.29 13.96
N ASP A 59 -3.13 -4.55 13.76
CA ASP A 59 -2.20 -5.68 13.69
C ASP A 59 -1.67 -5.79 12.26
N PRO A 60 -0.37 -5.55 12.01
CA PRO A 60 0.19 -5.57 10.66
C PRO A 60 0.27 -6.99 10.07
N ASP A 61 0.26 -8.03 10.91
CA ASP A 61 0.39 -9.42 10.48
C ASP A 61 -0.98 -10.09 10.27
N ARG A 62 -2.08 -9.38 10.57
CA ARG A 62 -3.43 -9.88 10.40
C ARG A 62 -3.99 -9.53 9.03
N ASP A 63 -4.50 -10.54 8.33
CA ASP A 63 -5.22 -10.33 7.08
C ASP A 63 -6.46 -9.44 7.28
N PRO A 64 -6.67 -8.45 6.40
CA PRO A 64 -7.89 -7.65 6.45
C PRO A 64 -9.11 -8.54 6.16
N PRO A 65 -10.28 -8.25 6.77
CA PRO A 65 -11.47 -9.04 6.52
C PRO A 65 -11.90 -8.92 5.05
N VAL A 66 -12.17 -10.06 4.41
CA VAL A 66 -12.79 -10.08 3.07
C VAL A 66 -14.29 -9.81 3.24
N THR A 67 -14.75 -8.70 2.69
CA THR A 67 -16.12 -8.20 2.89
C THR A 67 -17.05 -8.39 1.68
N LEU A 68 -16.49 -8.76 0.53
CA LEU A 68 -17.22 -9.07 -0.70
C LEU A 68 -16.61 -10.32 -1.34
N LEU A 69 -17.45 -11.25 -1.77
CA LEU A 69 -17.05 -12.51 -2.40
C LEU A 69 -17.83 -12.73 -3.68
N ASP A 70 -17.21 -13.43 -4.63
CA ASP A 70 -17.83 -14.00 -5.84
C ASP A 70 -18.86 -13.10 -6.52
N ALA A 71 -20.15 -13.46 -6.44
CA ALA A 71 -21.25 -12.77 -7.12
C ALA A 71 -21.48 -11.34 -6.58
N ASP A 72 -21.34 -11.14 -5.26
CA ASP A 72 -21.47 -9.82 -4.65
C ASP A 72 -20.35 -8.90 -5.11
N LEU A 73 -19.13 -9.43 -5.21
CA LEU A 73 -18.00 -8.70 -5.76
C LEU A 73 -18.19 -8.37 -7.24
N ALA A 74 -18.70 -9.31 -8.06
CA ALA A 74 -18.95 -9.08 -9.47
C ALA A 74 -20.04 -8.01 -9.69
N GLY A 75 -21.14 -8.07 -8.92
CA GLY A 75 -22.20 -7.08 -8.95
C GLY A 75 -21.72 -5.71 -8.48
N TYR A 76 -20.92 -5.67 -7.41
CA TYR A 76 -20.35 -4.42 -6.91
C TYR A 76 -19.41 -3.79 -7.95
N ARG A 77 -18.51 -4.59 -8.54
CA ARG A 77 -17.59 -4.11 -9.59
C ARG A 77 -18.31 -3.59 -10.82
N SER A 78 -19.37 -4.25 -11.28
CA SER A 78 -20.09 -3.81 -12.49
C SER A 78 -20.84 -2.49 -12.27
N ALA A 79 -21.37 -2.27 -11.07
CA ALA A 79 -22.06 -1.03 -10.70
C ALA A 79 -21.10 0.11 -10.29
N HIS A 80 -19.83 -0.20 -9.97
CA HIS A 80 -18.90 0.79 -9.44
C HIS A 80 -18.46 1.81 -10.52
N PRO A 81 -18.43 3.12 -10.23
CA PRO A 81 -18.07 4.16 -11.22
C PRO A 81 -16.69 3.97 -11.87
N LEU A 82 -15.74 3.39 -11.13
CA LEU A 82 -14.38 3.14 -11.64
C LEU A 82 -14.28 1.95 -12.62
N SER A 83 -15.35 1.17 -12.79
CA SER A 83 -15.36 0.04 -13.73
C SER A 83 -15.00 0.45 -15.16
N MET A 84 -15.40 1.66 -15.58
CA MET A 84 -15.10 2.19 -16.91
C MET A 84 -13.63 2.55 -17.12
N VAL A 85 -12.88 2.82 -16.04
CA VAL A 85 -11.46 3.22 -16.11
C VAL A 85 -10.52 2.02 -15.99
N VAL A 86 -10.98 0.91 -15.41
CA VAL A 86 -10.17 -0.31 -15.24
C VAL A 86 -9.55 -0.82 -16.56
N PRO A 87 -10.25 -0.87 -17.71
CA PRO A 87 -9.62 -1.25 -18.97
C PRO A 87 -8.45 -0.34 -19.36
N VAL A 88 -8.58 0.97 -19.13
CA VAL A 88 -7.50 1.94 -19.41
C VAL A 88 -6.31 1.72 -18.48
N LEU A 89 -6.55 1.40 -17.20
CA LEU A 89 -5.46 1.06 -16.28
C LEU A 89 -4.71 -0.20 -16.74
N ARG A 90 -5.41 -1.22 -17.21
CA ARG A 90 -4.78 -2.42 -17.79
C ARG A 90 -3.90 -2.07 -18.99
N ASP A 91 -4.37 -1.20 -19.87
CA ASP A 91 -3.58 -0.79 -21.03
C ASP A 91 -2.35 0.03 -20.64
N LEU A 92 -2.47 0.92 -19.65
CA LEU A 92 -1.40 1.85 -19.26
C LEU A 92 -0.34 1.22 -18.37
N VAL A 93 -0.74 0.38 -17.42
CA VAL A 93 0.16 -0.18 -16.39
C VAL A 93 0.21 -1.70 -16.36
N GLY A 94 -0.61 -2.39 -17.16
CA GLY A 94 -0.65 -3.86 -17.21
C GLY A 94 0.67 -4.47 -17.65
N GLY A 95 1.32 -3.93 -18.69
CA GLY A 95 2.62 -4.42 -19.15
C GLY A 95 3.70 -4.39 -18.05
N THR A 96 3.74 -3.32 -17.25
CA THR A 96 4.68 -3.19 -16.11
C THR A 96 4.32 -4.09 -14.93
N ALA A 97 3.05 -4.46 -14.80
CA ALA A 97 2.56 -5.37 -13.76
C ALA A 97 2.82 -6.85 -14.12
N ASP A 98 2.84 -7.16 -15.42
CA ASP A 98 3.17 -8.48 -15.96
C ASP A 98 4.68 -8.80 -15.86
N ASP A 99 5.54 -7.78 -15.80
CA ASP A 99 7.00 -7.91 -15.70
C ASP A 99 7.51 -8.46 -14.35
N GLY A 100 6.65 -8.84 -13.40
CA GLY A 100 7.10 -9.47 -12.14
C GLY A 100 7.26 -8.51 -10.95
N GLU A 101 7.42 -7.22 -11.22
CA GLU A 101 8.01 -6.27 -10.28
C GLU A 101 7.00 -5.28 -9.68
N HIS A 102 5.79 -5.21 -10.24
CA HIS A 102 4.79 -4.20 -9.86
C HIS A 102 3.40 -4.79 -9.75
N VAL A 103 2.62 -4.23 -8.84
CA VAL A 103 1.18 -4.47 -8.73
C VAL A 103 0.47 -3.13 -8.79
N TRP A 104 -0.74 -3.12 -9.33
CA TRP A 104 -1.65 -2.00 -9.16
C TRP A 104 -2.93 -2.48 -8.50
N ALA A 105 -3.54 -1.59 -7.73
CA ALA A 105 -4.79 -1.86 -7.07
C ALA A 105 -5.72 -0.64 -7.13
N VAL A 106 -7.01 -0.92 -7.19
CA VAL A 106 -8.07 0.09 -7.07
C VAL A 106 -8.94 -0.28 -5.87
N MET A 107 -9.20 0.70 -5.02
CA MET A 107 -10.03 0.57 -3.83
C MET A 107 -11.17 1.60 -3.83
N ASP A 108 -12.24 1.30 -3.10
CA ASP A 108 -13.30 2.28 -2.83
C ASP A 108 -12.92 3.25 -1.70
N ALA A 109 -13.83 4.18 -1.39
CA ALA A 109 -13.64 5.19 -0.35
C ALA A 109 -13.58 4.60 1.08
N ASP A 110 -14.14 3.41 1.29
CA ASP A 110 -14.08 2.68 2.56
C ASP A 110 -12.79 1.86 2.71
N GLY A 111 -11.94 1.88 1.66
CA GLY A 111 -10.67 1.19 1.61
C GLY A 111 -10.77 -0.29 1.26
N ARG A 112 -11.88 -0.74 0.65
CA ARG A 112 -12.01 -2.11 0.15
C ARG A 112 -11.31 -2.25 -1.18
N LEU A 113 -10.39 -3.20 -1.28
CA LEU A 113 -9.71 -3.51 -2.55
C LEU A 113 -10.71 -4.14 -3.53
N LEU A 114 -10.92 -3.47 -4.65
CA LEU A 114 -11.87 -3.88 -5.69
C LEU A 114 -11.17 -4.55 -6.85
N TRP A 115 -10.01 -4.07 -7.30
CA TRP A 115 -9.17 -4.72 -8.31
C TRP A 115 -7.75 -4.75 -7.81
N VAL A 116 -7.05 -5.87 -8.02
CA VAL A 116 -5.63 -6.02 -7.75
C VAL A 116 -5.07 -6.83 -8.91
N GLU A 117 -4.14 -6.25 -9.64
CA GLU A 117 -3.54 -6.89 -10.81
C GLU A 117 -2.03 -6.67 -10.83
N GLY A 118 -1.34 -7.62 -11.48
CA GLY A 118 0.10 -7.80 -11.40
C GLY A 118 0.45 -9.17 -10.86
N THR A 119 1.74 -9.48 -10.94
CA THR A 119 2.28 -10.74 -10.45
C THR A 119 2.48 -10.61 -8.93
N ALA A 120 1.72 -11.38 -8.16
CA ALA A 120 2.06 -11.58 -6.75
C ALA A 120 3.50 -12.11 -6.71
N ALA A 121 4.40 -11.40 -6.02
CA ALA A 121 5.72 -11.94 -5.71
C ALA A 121 5.48 -13.35 -5.14
N ARG A 122 5.97 -14.36 -5.88
CA ARG A 122 5.72 -15.78 -5.60
C ARG A 122 6.03 -16.02 -4.13
N GLY A 123 5.01 -16.15 -3.28
CA GLY A 123 5.20 -16.54 -1.89
C GLY A 123 5.92 -17.89 -1.87
N PRO A 124 6.80 -18.17 -0.89
CA PRO A 124 7.50 -19.43 -0.84
C PRO A 124 6.48 -20.58 -0.67
N GLY A 125 6.27 -21.35 -1.74
CA GLY A 125 5.74 -22.71 -1.71
C GLY A 125 4.23 -22.88 -1.50
N ARG A 126 3.53 -23.29 -2.55
CA ARG A 126 2.51 -24.35 -2.43
C ARG A 126 2.90 -25.48 -3.40
N PRO A 127 3.08 -26.73 -2.93
CA PRO A 127 3.26 -27.86 -3.83
C PRO A 127 1.92 -28.22 -4.49
N GLY A 128 2.01 -28.63 -5.76
CA GLY A 128 0.93 -29.34 -6.46
C GLY A 128 0.98 -30.84 -6.21
#